data_AF-A0A9D4PH51-F1
#
_entry.id   AF-A0A9D4PH51-F1
#
_cell.length_a   1.000
_cell.length_b   1.000
_cell.length_c   1.000
_cell.angle_alpha   90.00
_cell.angle_beta   90.00
_cell.angle_gamma   90.00
#
_symmetry.space_group_name_H-M   'P 1'
#
loop_
_entity.id
_entity.type
_entity.pdbx_description
1 polymer ?
#
loop_
_entity_poly.entity_id
_entity_poly.type
_entity_poly.pdbx_seq_one_letter_code
_entity_poly.pdbx_strand_id
1 'polypeptide(L)'
;MKKFKDKKTMWAAIAAELRHETGIERTPLQCENRLKTVKKRYSNARKHNGQSGVSPVEVPYAEEMSKLAATDVAASPPASKRPRTSQSLANVLWMIHKDREEARERRHQEKMALIGQLLSVYRSNRTL
;
A
#
# COMPACT_ATOMS: atom_id res chain seq x y z
N MET A 1 15.66 -9.43 27.77
CA MET A 1 14.46 -9.47 26.91
C MET A 1 13.96 -10.90 26.80
N LYS A 2 12.68 -11.16 27.07
CA LYS A 2 12.06 -12.46 26.77
C LYS A 2 12.15 -12.69 25.26
N LYS A 3 12.85 -13.75 24.84
CA LYS A 3 12.87 -14.16 23.44
C LYS A 3 11.69 -15.11 23.23
N PHE A 4 10.81 -14.76 22.31
CA PHE A 4 9.70 -15.63 21.91
C PHE A 4 10.15 -16.59 20.81
N LYS A 5 9.64 -17.83 20.84
CA LYS A 5 9.97 -18.85 19.83
C LYS A 5 9.38 -18.49 18.47
N ASP A 6 8.20 -17.90 18.45
CA ASP A 6 7.49 -17.49 17.25
C ASP A 6 6.61 -16.25 17.49
N LYS A 7 6.13 -15.64 16.41
CA LYS A 7 5.26 -14.44 16.50
C LYS A 7 3.93 -14.76 17.19
N LYS A 8 3.44 -15.99 17.05
CA LYS A 8 2.16 -16.42 17.65
C LYS A 8 2.24 -16.39 19.17
N THR A 9 3.31 -16.94 19.76
CA THR A 9 3.53 -16.91 21.22
C THR A 9 3.79 -15.50 21.73
N MET A 10 4.49 -14.66 20.97
CA MET A 10 4.66 -13.24 21.30
C MET A 10 3.32 -12.50 21.38
N TRP A 11 2.48 -12.61 20.34
CA TRP A 11 1.19 -11.93 20.32
C TRP A 11 0.20 -12.47 21.36
N ALA A 12 0.30 -13.76 21.69
CA ALA A 12 -0.47 -14.35 22.78
C ALA A 12 -0.07 -13.78 24.14
N ALA A 13 1.23 -13.60 24.39
CA ALA A 13 1.72 -12.95 25.60
C ALA A 13 1.26 -11.48 25.69
N ILE A 14 1.38 -10.73 24.58
CA ILE A 14 0.91 -9.33 24.51
C ILE A 14 -0.59 -9.25 24.77
N ALA A 15 -1.40 -10.17 24.22
CA ALA A 15 -2.84 -10.20 24.47
C ALA A 15 -3.18 -10.46 25.95
N ALA A 16 -2.44 -11.36 26.60
CA ALA A 16 -2.62 -11.64 28.03
C ALA A 16 -2.21 -10.46 28.92
N GLU A 17 -1.09 -9.80 28.60
CA GLU A 17 -0.60 -8.61 29.30
C GLU A 17 -1.56 -7.43 29.12
N LEU A 18 -2.04 -7.20 27.90
CA LEU A 18 -3.05 -6.18 27.61
C LEU A 18 -4.34 -6.39 28.43
N ARG A 19 -4.79 -7.66 28.52
CA ARG A 19 -5.95 -8.03 29.36
C ARG A 19 -5.69 -7.72 30.83
N HIS A 20 -4.49 -7.99 31.32
CA HIS A 20 -4.12 -7.73 32.71
C HIS A 20 -4.04 -6.23 33.02
N GLU A 21 -3.45 -5.42 32.14
CA GLU A 21 -3.25 -3.98 32.37
C GLU A 21 -4.51 -3.14 32.15
N THR A 22 -5.31 -3.48 31.14
CA THR A 22 -6.44 -2.65 30.70
C THR A 22 -7.80 -3.27 30.99
N GLY A 23 -7.85 -4.55 31.35
CA GLY A 23 -9.08 -5.32 31.48
C GLY A 23 -9.74 -5.68 30.15
N ILE A 24 -9.18 -5.27 29.01
CA ILE A 24 -9.79 -5.46 27.69
C ILE A 24 -9.35 -6.78 27.08
N GLU A 25 -10.31 -7.63 26.75
CA GLU A 25 -10.04 -8.89 26.06
C GLU A 25 -9.85 -8.67 24.56
N ARG A 26 -8.68 -9.05 24.03
CA ARG A 26 -8.36 -9.03 22.60
C ARG A 26 -7.64 -10.29 22.20
N THR A 27 -7.94 -10.77 20.99
CA THR A 27 -7.20 -11.91 20.44
C THR A 27 -5.81 -11.47 19.98
N PRO A 28 -4.83 -12.39 19.92
CA PRO A 28 -3.48 -12.09 19.44
C PRO A 28 -3.47 -11.42 18.06
N LEU A 29 -4.35 -11.88 17.16
CA LEU A 29 -4.51 -11.32 15.82
C LEU A 29 -5.08 -9.88 15.85
N GLN A 30 -6.02 -9.61 16.77
CA GLN A 30 -6.56 -8.25 16.95
C GLN A 30 -5.48 -7.29 17.44
N CYS A 31 -4.62 -7.71 18.38
CA CYS A 31 -3.49 -6.93 18.85
C CYS A 31 -2.51 -6.64 17.72
N GLU A 32 -2.15 -7.65 16.92
CA GLU A 32 -1.28 -7.49 15.76
C GLU A 32 -1.86 -6.49 14.74
N ASN A 33 -3.13 -6.67 14.37
CA ASN A 33 -3.79 -5.79 13.41
C ASN A 33 -3.88 -4.36 13.93
N ARG A 34 -4.15 -4.18 15.22
CA ARG A 34 -4.18 -2.85 15.83
C ARG A 34 -2.82 -2.16 15.73
N LEU A 35 -1.73 -2.86 16.06
CA LEU A 35 -0.39 -2.28 15.93
C LEU A 35 -0.08 -1.91 14.47
N LYS A 36 -0.45 -2.74 13.49
CA LYS A 36 -0.29 -2.42 12.06
C LYS A 36 -1.06 -1.16 11.67
N THR A 37 -2.31 -1.02 12.11
CA THR A 37 -3.12 0.17 11.85
C THR A 37 -2.50 1.42 12.47
N VAL A 38 -2.05 1.32 13.72
CA VAL A 38 -1.40 2.43 14.45
C VAL A 38 -0.11 2.86 13.74
N LYS A 39 0.77 1.92 13.37
CA LYS A 39 1.98 2.18 12.58
C LYS A 39 1.67 2.87 11.24
N LYS A 40 0.64 2.40 10.52
CA LYS A 40 0.22 3.00 9.23
C LYS A 40 -0.30 4.42 9.41
N ARG A 41 -1.15 4.67 10.40
CA ARG A 41 -1.71 6.00 10.69
C ARG A 41 -0.61 7.00 11.07
N TYR A 42 0.31 6.59 11.94
CA TYR A 42 1.49 7.40 12.29
C TYR A 42 2.33 7.75 11.05
N SER A 43 2.64 6.77 10.20
CA SER A 43 3.39 7.04 8.97
C SER A 43 2.66 8.00 8.02
N ASN A 44 1.33 7.93 7.94
CA ASN A 44 0.54 8.80 7.08
C ASN A 44 0.50 10.22 7.61
N ALA A 45 0.25 10.39 8.92
CA ALA A 45 0.30 11.70 9.57
C ALA A 45 1.68 12.36 9.43
N ARG A 46 2.77 11.59 9.56
CA ARG A 46 4.13 12.12 9.36
C ARG A 46 4.36 12.62 7.93
N LYS A 47 3.80 11.93 6.93
CA LYS A 47 3.89 12.37 5.53
C LYS A 47 3.06 13.62 5.29
N HIS A 48 1.84 13.66 5.82
CA HIS A 48 0.93 14.79 5.73
C HIS A 48 1.54 16.06 6.35
N ASN A 49 2.09 15.95 7.56
CA ASN A 49 2.71 17.08 8.25
C ASN A 49 4.02 17.55 7.62
N GLY A 50 4.61 16.75 6.71
CA GLY A 50 5.76 17.14 5.90
C GLY A 50 5.41 17.86 4.60
N GLN A 51 4.12 18.08 4.31
CA GLN A 51 3.67 18.78 3.10
C GLN A 51 3.47 20.27 3.39
N SER A 52 4.01 21.12 2.53
CA SER A 52 3.82 22.57 2.62
C SER A 52 2.36 22.97 2.36
N GLY A 53 1.86 23.96 3.09
CA GLY A 53 0.51 24.51 2.89
C GLY A 53 -0.62 23.69 3.51
N VAL A 54 -0.31 22.67 4.32
CA VAL A 54 -1.29 21.82 4.99
C VAL A 54 -1.22 21.98 6.50
N SER A 55 -2.37 22.08 7.18
CA SER A 55 -2.45 22.19 8.63
C SER A 55 -1.90 20.91 9.30
N PRO A 56 -1.01 21.02 10.30
CA PRO A 56 -0.48 19.86 11.00
C PRO A 56 -1.58 19.04 11.69
N VAL A 57 -1.46 17.72 11.59
CA VAL A 57 -2.31 16.76 12.31
C VAL A 57 -1.55 16.24 13.52
N GLU A 58 -2.09 16.46 14.70
CA GLU A 58 -1.55 15.90 15.94
C GLU A 58 -1.77 14.37 16.00
N VAL A 59 -0.74 13.65 16.43
CA VAL A 59 -0.84 12.20 16.70
C VAL A 59 -0.56 11.98 18.19
N PRO A 60 -1.59 11.68 19.00
CA PRO A 60 -1.45 11.60 20.47
C PRO A 60 -0.38 10.62 20.97
N TYR A 61 -0.09 9.58 20.19
CA TYR A 61 0.88 8.53 20.52
C TYR A 61 2.21 8.66 19.73
N ALA A 62 2.55 9.88 19.27
CA ALA A 62 3.71 10.09 18.39
C ALA A 62 5.04 9.77 19.06
N GLU A 63 5.18 10.07 20.35
CA GLU A 63 6.42 9.86 21.10
C GLU A 63 6.71 8.38 21.32
N GLU A 64 5.70 7.61 21.72
CA GLU A 64 5.80 6.18 21.95
C GLU A 64 6.17 5.47 20.65
N MET A 65 5.60 5.91 19.53
CA MET A 65 5.94 5.38 18.21
C MET A 65 7.37 5.68 17.79
N SER A 66 7.88 6.87 18.13
CA SER A 66 9.28 7.25 17.89
C SER A 66 10.24 6.39 18.72
N LYS A 67 9.91 6.17 20.00
CA LYS A 67 10.70 5.32 20.92
C LYS A 67 10.78 3.87 20.41
N LEU A 68 9.65 3.28 20.01
CA LEU A 68 9.60 1.92 19.44
C LEU A 68 10.47 1.79 18.17
N ALA A 69 10.44 2.81 17.30
CA ALA A 69 11.25 2.82 16.09
C ALA A 69 12.76 2.95 16.38
N ALA A 70 13.14 3.75 17.38
CA ALA A 70 14.54 3.90 17.79
C ALA A 70 15.12 2.59 18.36
N THR A 71 14.34 1.85 19.15
CA THR A 71 14.75 0.53 19.67
C THR A 71 14.90 -0.54 18.58
N ASP A 72 14.03 -0.55 17.57
CA ASP A 72 14.13 -1.49 16.43
C ASP A 72 15.38 -1.23 15.57
N VAL A 73 15.80 0.05 15.43
CA VAL A 73 17.01 0.45 14.68
C VAL A 73 18.30 -0.01 15.36
N ALA A 74 18.33 -0.07 16.70
CA ALA A 74 19.49 -0.55 17.44
C ALA A 74 19.70 -2.07 17.34
N ALA A 75 18.68 -2.84 16.93
CA ALA A 75 18.68 -4.30 16.96
C ALA A 75 18.73 -4.98 15.57
N SER A 76 18.65 -4.22 14.47
CA SER A 76 18.66 -4.78 13.11
C SER A 76 20.01 -4.55 12.43
N PRO A 77 20.63 -5.58 11.81
CA PRO A 77 21.62 -5.32 10.76
C PRO A 77 20.97 -4.45 9.68
N PRO A 78 21.72 -3.58 8.98
CA PRO A 78 21.17 -2.70 7.95
C PRO A 78 20.39 -3.57 6.96
N ALA A 79 19.06 -3.41 6.95
CA ALA A 79 18.22 -4.10 6.01
C ALA A 79 18.77 -3.80 4.61
N SER A 80 19.16 -4.85 3.89
CA SER A 80 19.54 -4.77 2.48
C SER A 80 18.43 -4.05 1.73
N LYS A 81 18.66 -2.76 1.47
CA LYS A 81 17.79 -1.95 0.64
C LYS A 81 17.89 -2.58 -0.73
N ARG A 82 16.89 -3.37 -1.14
CA ARG A 82 16.74 -3.72 -2.56
C ARG A 82 16.89 -2.42 -3.35
N PRO A 83 17.74 -2.39 -4.40
CA PRO A 83 17.91 -1.18 -5.18
C PRO A 83 16.54 -0.80 -5.72
N ARG A 84 15.98 0.31 -5.23
CA ARG A 84 14.87 0.95 -5.91
C ARG A 84 15.48 1.47 -7.20
N THR A 85 15.16 0.84 -8.33
CA THR A 85 15.46 1.42 -9.63
C THR A 85 14.83 2.81 -9.63
N SER A 86 15.67 3.85 -9.55
CA SER A 86 15.19 5.23 -9.65
C SER A 86 14.88 5.49 -11.11
N GLN A 87 13.81 4.88 -11.62
CA GLN A 87 13.22 5.39 -12.85
C GLN A 87 12.78 6.80 -12.55
N SER A 88 13.28 7.76 -13.34
CA SER A 88 12.92 9.15 -13.19
C SER A 88 11.40 9.29 -13.30
N LEU A 89 10.83 10.28 -12.62
CA LEU A 89 9.40 10.58 -12.73
C LEU A 89 8.98 10.76 -14.21
N ALA A 90 9.87 11.32 -15.04
CA ALA A 90 9.68 11.45 -16.47
C ALA A 90 9.46 10.10 -17.17
N ASN A 91 10.23 9.06 -16.83
CA ASN A 91 10.07 7.74 -17.43
C ASN A 91 8.73 7.10 -17.06
N VAL A 92 8.32 7.22 -15.79
CA VAL A 92 7.02 6.69 -15.32
C VAL A 92 5.86 7.40 -16.02
N LEU A 93 5.93 8.73 -16.15
CA LEU A 93 4.92 9.51 -16.86
C LEU A 93 4.86 9.14 -18.35
N TRP A 94 6.01 8.94 -19.00
CA TRP A 94 6.07 8.50 -20.39
C TRP A 94 5.44 7.12 -20.59
N MET A 95 5.69 6.17 -19.69
CA MET A 95 5.06 4.85 -19.72
C MET A 95 3.53 4.94 -19.59
N ILE A 96 3.04 5.73 -18.63
CA ILE A 96 1.59 5.93 -18.44
C ILE A 96 0.95 6.55 -19.68
N HIS A 97 1.60 7.53 -20.30
CA HIS A 97 1.12 8.13 -21.55
C HIS A 97 1.07 7.09 -22.67
N LYS A 98 2.14 6.33 -22.86
CA LYS A 98 2.24 5.29 -23.88
C LYS A 98 1.16 4.22 -23.71
N ASP A 99 0.99 3.68 -22.51
CA ASP A 99 -0.05 2.69 -22.21
C ASP A 99 -1.46 3.23 -22.48
N ARG A 100 -1.70 4.51 -22.17
CA ARG A 100 -2.99 5.18 -22.44
C ARG A 100 -3.23 5.41 -23.93
N GLU A 101 -2.20 5.70 -24.72
CA GLU A 101 -2.27 5.79 -26.18
C GLU A 101 -2.55 4.41 -26.79
N GLU A 102 -1.78 3.39 -26.42
CA GLU A 102 -1.96 2.01 -26.92
C GLU A 102 -3.34 1.45 -26.58
N ALA A 103 -3.85 1.71 -25.38
CA ALA A 103 -5.19 1.29 -25.00
C ALA A 103 -6.29 2.02 -25.80
N ARG A 104 -6.07 3.29 -26.18
CA ARG A 104 -6.99 4.02 -27.06
C ARG A 104 -6.97 3.45 -28.46
N GLU A 105 -5.77 3.20 -28.99
CA GLU A 105 -5.57 2.64 -30.31
C GLU A 105 -6.19 1.24 -30.44
N ARG A 106 -6.00 0.37 -29.45
CA ARG A 106 -6.66 -0.96 -29.43
C ARG A 106 -8.18 -0.86 -29.49
N ARG A 107 -8.78 0.00 -28.66
CA ARG A 107 -10.25 0.21 -28.70
C ARG A 107 -10.72 0.78 -30.03
N HIS A 108 -9.92 1.65 -30.63
CA HIS A 108 -10.21 2.19 -31.96
C HIS A 108 -10.18 1.08 -33.02
N GLN A 109 -9.16 0.24 -33.02
CA GLN A 109 -9.02 -0.89 -33.93
C GLN A 109 -10.15 -1.91 -33.77
N GLU A 110 -10.48 -2.30 -32.53
CA GLU A 110 -11.61 -3.19 -32.25
C GLU A 110 -12.93 -2.61 -32.78
N LYS A 111 -13.18 -1.32 -32.53
CA LYS A 111 -14.36 -0.61 -33.04
C LYS A 111 -14.37 -0.59 -34.58
N MET A 112 -13.25 -0.28 -35.21
CA MET A 112 -13.14 -0.23 -36.67
C MET A 112 -13.32 -1.63 -37.30
N ALA A 113 -12.79 -2.68 -36.67
CA ALA A 113 -12.96 -4.05 -37.12
C ALA A 113 -14.43 -4.49 -37.08
N LEU A 114 -15.14 -4.16 -36.00
CA LEU A 114 -16.59 -4.43 -35.89
C LEU A 114 -17.39 -3.69 -36.97
N ILE A 115 -17.07 -2.42 -37.22
CA ILE A 115 -17.68 -1.65 -38.30
C ILE A 115 -17.41 -2.31 -39.65
N GLY A 116 -16.17 -2.75 -39.91
CA GLY A 116 -15.81 -3.46 -41.13
C GLY A 116 -16.59 -4.76 -41.32
N GLN A 117 -16.71 -5.58 -40.26
CA GLN A 117 -17.52 -6.80 -40.29
C GLN A 117 -18.99 -6.50 -40.59
N LEU A 118 -19.57 -5.49 -39.94
CA LEU A 118 -20.96 -5.10 -40.15
C LEU A 118 -21.20 -4.64 -41.60
N LEU A 119 -20.30 -3.82 -42.14
CA LEU A 119 -20.36 -3.36 -43.53
C LEU A 119 -20.19 -4.52 -44.52
N SER A 120 -19.35 -5.50 -44.21
CA SER A 120 -19.19 -6.72 -45.00
C SER A 120 -20.49 -7.51 -45.07
N VAL A 121 -21.13 -7.76 -43.91
CA VAL A 121 -22.41 -8.48 -43.84
C VAL A 121 -23.50 -7.73 -44.61
N TYR A 122 -23.61 -6.41 -44.43
CA TYR A 122 -24.58 -5.60 -45.15
C TYR A 122 -24.35 -5.62 -46.67
N ARG A 123 -23.08 -5.56 -47.12
CA ARG A 123 -22.75 -5.64 -48.55
C ARG A 123 -23.12 -7.00 -49.14
N SER A 124 -22.82 -8.10 -48.46
CA SER A 124 -23.17 -9.46 -48.90
C SER A 124 -24.68 -9.68 -48.98
N ASN A 125 -25.44 -9.11 -48.05
CA ASN A 125 -26.91 -9.23 -48.03
C ASN A 125 -27.61 -8.32 -49.05
N ARG A 126 -26.91 -7.34 -49.64
CA ARG A 126 -27.45 -6.42 -50.66
C ARG A 126 -27.22 -6.90 -52.08
N THR A 127 -26.39 -7.92 -52.28
CA THR A 127 -26.07 -8.51 -53.60
C THR A 127 -26.86 -9.80 -53.91
N LEU A 128 -27.92 -10.09 -53.15
CA LEU A 128 -28.93 -11.12 -53.42
C LEU A 128 -30.28 -10.47 -53.73
#